data_AF-A0A134BXQ2-F1
#
_entry.id   AF-A0A134BXQ2-F1
#
_cell.length_a   1.000
_cell.length_b   1.000
_cell.length_c   1.000
_cell.angle_alpha   90.00
_cell.angle_beta   90.00
_cell.angle_gamma   90.00
#
_symmetry.space_group_name_H-M   'P 1'
#
loop_
_entity.id
_entity.type
_entity.pdbx_description
1 polymer ?
#
loop_
_entity_poly.entity_id
_entity_poly.type
_entity_poly.pdbx_seq_one_letter_code
_entity_poly.pdbx_strand_id
1 'polypeptide(L)' 'MVRLNLKGNDGEQILPVIYSDNYFHLMPSESKTITITWNNQDSRGCTPVIDVSGFNM' A
#
# COMPACT_ATOMS: atom_id res chain seq x y z
N MET A 1 -5.23 6.57 11.86
CA MET A 1 -4.48 5.40 11.36
C MET A 1 -4.67 5.31 9.86
N VAL A 2 -3.58 5.40 9.09
CA VAL A 2 -3.55 5.29 7.63
C VAL A 2 -2.97 3.93 7.26
N ARG A 3 -3.72 3.17 6.46
CA ARG A 3 -3.36 1.84 5.95
C ARG A 3 -3.13 1.92 4.45
N LEU A 4 -2.00 1.38 4.03
CA LEU A 4 -1.65 1.16 2.63
C LEU A 4 -1.91 -0.30 2.26
N ASN A 5 -2.51 -0.52 1.09
CA ASN A 5 -2.75 -1.85 0.55
C ASN A 5 -2.40 -1.93 -0.93
N LEU A 6 -1.43 -2.77 -1.28
CA LEU A 6 -1.05 -3.07 -2.65
C LEU A 6 -2.06 -4.05 -3.26
N LYS A 7 -2.78 -3.59 -4.28
CA LYS A 7 -3.77 -4.38 -5.02
C LYS A 7 -3.39 -4.46 -6.50
N GLY A 8 -3.90 -5.45 -7.20
CA GLY A 8 -3.97 -5.42 -8.66
C GLY A 8 -5.14 -4.53 -9.12
N ASN A 9 -5.15 -4.21 -10.41
CA ASN A 9 -6.31 -3.60 -11.06
C ASN A 9 -7.55 -4.52 -11.08
N ASP A 10 -7.39 -5.80 -10.73
CA ASP A 10 -8.45 -6.77 -10.43
C ASP A 10 -9.14 -6.52 -9.08
N GLY A 11 -8.59 -5.64 -8.24
CA GLY A 11 -9.09 -5.34 -6.90
C GLY A 11 -8.61 -6.32 -5.83
N GLU A 12 -7.88 -7.36 -6.20
CA GLU A 12 -7.32 -8.34 -5.27
C GLU A 12 -5.97 -7.90 -4.73
N GLN A 13 -5.67 -8.30 -3.50
CA GLN A 13 -4.39 -7.98 -2.89
C GLN A 13 -3.23 -8.74 -3.56
N ILE A 14 -2.11 -8.05 -3.75
CA ILE A 14 -0.87 -8.68 -4.20
C ILE A 14 -0.09 -9.14 -2.97
N LEU A 15 0.22 -10.43 -2.93
CA LEU A 15 0.94 -11.08 -1.83
C LEU A 15 1.97 -12.06 -2.42
N PRO A 16 3.16 -12.19 -1.80
CA PRO A 16 3.66 -11.47 -0.64
C PRO A 16 4.07 -10.02 -0.96
N VAL A 17 3.96 -9.13 0.04
CA VAL A 17 4.41 -7.73 -0.06
C VAL A 17 5.06 -7.28 1.25
N ILE A 18 6.11 -6.47 1.13
CA ILE A 18 6.86 -5.92 2.26
C ILE A 18 6.67 -4.39 2.26
N TYR A 19 6.17 -3.86 3.37
CA TYR A 19 6.04 -2.43 3.61
C TYR A 19 7.14 -1.99 4.58
N SER A 20 7.81 -0.87 4.30
CA SER A 20 8.76 -0.28 5.26
C SER A 20 8.06 0.20 6.53
N ASP A 21 6.83 0.70 6.38
CA ASP A 21 5.94 1.06 7.47
C ASP A 21 4.48 1.03 6.97
N ASN A 22 3.54 0.65 7.81
CA ASN A 22 2.11 0.60 7.49
C ASN A 22 1.34 0.84 8.79
N TYR A 23 0.10 1.34 8.69
CA TYR A 23 -0.73 1.68 9.85
C TYR A 23 -0.17 2.83 10.71
N PHE A 24 0.33 3.88 10.06
CA PHE A 24 0.90 5.05 10.73
C PHE A 24 -0.13 6.18 10.91
N HIS A 25 0.30 7.23 11.60
CA HIS A 25 -0.46 8.48 11.77
C HIS A 25 0.38 9.61 11.18
N LEU A 26 -0.27 10.61 10.60
CA LEU A 26 0.36 11.85 10.15
C LEU A 26 -0.35 13.02 10.82
N MET A 27 0.43 13.93 11.37
CA MET A 27 -0.06 15.22 11.85
C MET A 27 -0.28 16.18 10.67
N PRO A 28 -1.05 17.27 10.85
CA PRO A 28 -1.15 18.32 9.84
C PRO A 28 0.24 18.79 9.40
N SER A 29 0.45 18.86 8.08
CA SER A 29 1.73 19.21 7.43
C SER A 29 2.87 18.19 7.58
N GLU A 30 2.63 17.02 8.19
CA GLU A 30 3.61 15.94 8.22
C GLU A 30 3.60 15.15 6.91
N SER A 31 4.79 14.77 6.44
CA SER A 31 4.96 13.93 5.23
C SER A 31 5.85 12.75 5.55
N LYS A 32 5.53 11.59 4.98
CA LYS A 32 6.26 10.35 5.19
C LYS A 32 6.39 9.56 3.90
N THR A 33 7.60 9.10 3.61
CA THR A 33 7.90 8.26 2.45
C THR A 33 7.88 6.79 2.87
N ILE A 34 7.07 5.99 2.21
CA ILE A 34 6.95 4.54 2.46
C ILE A 34 7.46 3.77 1.24
N THR A 35 8.33 2.80 1.48
CA THR A 35 8.82 1.88 0.45
C THR A 35 8.01 0.59 0.49
N ILE A 36 7.48 0.20 -0.67
CA ILE A 36 6.70 -1.03 -0.84
C ILE A 36 7.43 -1.90 -1.85
N THR A 37 7.74 -3.13 -1.45
CA THR A 37 8.49 -4.09 -2.28
C THR A 37 7.69 -5.36 -2.45
N TRP A 38 7.55 -5.82 -3.69
CA TRP A 38 6.92 -7.09 -4.06
C TRP A 38 7.64 -7.67 -5.28
N ASN A 39 7.46 -8.96 -5.56
CA ASN A 39 7.95 -9.51 -6.84
C ASN A 39 6.94 -9.27 -7.94
N ASN A 40 7.42 -8.88 -9.11
CA ASN A 40 6.56 -8.67 -10.27
C ASN A 40 5.81 -9.95 -10.69
N GLN A 41 6.37 -11.14 -10.40
CA GLN A 41 5.70 -12.42 -10.67
C GLN A 41 4.41 -12.60 -9.85
N ASP A 42 4.37 -12.04 -8.64
CA ASP A 42 3.22 -12.13 -7.73
C ASP A 42 2.08 -11.18 -8.13
N SER A 43 2.34 -10.25 -9.05
CA SER A 43 1.33 -9.33 -9.60
C SER A 43 0.31 -10.01 -10.51
N ARG A 44 0.51 -11.29 -10.86
CA ARG A 44 -0.37 -12.06 -11.76
C ARG A 44 -0.62 -11.39 -13.13
N GLY A 45 0.29 -10.50 -13.56
CA GLY A 45 0.12 -9.70 -14.77
C GLY A 45 -0.84 -8.51 -14.62
N CYS A 46 -1.34 -8.25 -13.41
CA CYS A 46 -2.17 -7.10 -13.09
C CYS A 46 -1.30 -5.85 -12.87
N THR A 47 -1.84 -4.68 -13.24
CA THR A 47 -1.18 -3.40 -12.93
C THR A 47 -1.30 -3.13 -11.42
N PRO A 48 -0.19 -2.91 -10.69
CA PRO A 48 -0.21 -2.66 -9.27
C PRO A 48 -0.79 -1.27 -8.95
N VAL A 49 -1.68 -1.20 -7.97
CA VAL A 49 -2.36 0.01 -7.49
C VAL A 49 -2.24 0.07 -5.97
N ILE A 50 -2.06 1.26 -5.42
CA ILE A 50 -2.05 1.49 -3.97
C ILE A 50 -3.42 2.02 -3.54
N ASP A 51 -4.09 1.23 -2.73
CA ASP A 51 -5.31 1.60 -2.04
C ASP A 51 -4.96 2.17 -0.66
N VAL A 52 -5.36 3.42 -0.42
CA VAL A 52 -5.10 4.14 0.83
C VAL A 52 -6.42 4.27 1.58
N SER A 53 -6.44 3.74 2.81
CA SER A 53 -7.61 3.84 3.68
C SER A 53 -7.19 4.43 5.02
N GLY A 54 -8.05 5.25 5.63
CA GLY A 54 -7.77 5.81 6.94
C GLY A 54 -9.03 5.95 7.76
N PHE A 55 -8.86 5.88 9.09
CA PHE A 55 -9.98 5.98 10.02
C PHE A 55 -10.71 7.34 9.94
N ASN A 56 -9.97 8.42 9.68
CA ASN A 56 -10.45 9.80 9.72
C ASN A 56 -9.86 10.66 8.60
N MET A 57 -9.70 10.07 7.40
CA MET A 57 -9.24 10.78 6.20
C MET A 57 -10.37 11.55 5.53
#